data_AF-A0A929STC8-F1
#
_entry.id   AF-A0A929STC8-F1
#
_cell.length_a   1.000
_cell.length_b   1.000
_cell.length_c   1.000
_cell.angle_alpha   90.00
_cell.angle_beta   90.00
_cell.angle_gamma   90.00
#
_symmetry.space_group_name_H-M   'P 1'
#
loop_
_entity.id
_entity.type
_entity.pdbx_description
1 polymer ?
#
loop_
_entity_poly.entity_id
_entity_poly.type
_entity_poly.pdbx_seq_one_letter_code
_entity_poly.pdbx_strand_id
1 'polypeptide(L)' 'MFEIGEKIFYPMHGAGVIVDIQEKEILNQVEKFYVAKMPGEVKLMLPVKSAENLGLRPLVSEDEANRDNLFTIR' A
#
# COMPACT_ATOMS: atom_id res chain seq x y z
N MET A 1 8.85 3.63 2.06
CA MET A 1 7.71 3.77 2.99
C MET A 1 6.62 4.48 2.19
N PHE A 2 5.37 4.01 2.22
CA PHE A 2 4.32 4.58 1.39
C PHE A 2 3.80 5.90 1.96
N GLU A 3 3.37 6.80 1.08
CA GLU A 3 2.79 8.09 1.44
C GLU A 3 1.26 8.14 1.21
N ILE A 4 0.58 9.05 1.89
CA ILE A 4 -0.86 9.28 1.66
C ILE A 4 -1.04 9.80 0.23
N GLY A 5 -1.94 9.18 -0.53
CA GLY A 5 -2.17 9.45 -1.95
C GLY A 5 -1.40 8.50 -2.87
N GLU A 6 -0.48 7.69 -2.35
CA GLU A 6 0.28 6.74 -3.15
C GLU A 6 -0.58 5.57 -3.61
N LYS A 7 -0.46 5.24 -4.90
CA LYS A 7 -1.15 4.11 -5.52
C LYS A 7 -0.36 2.84 -5.22
N ILE A 8 -1.07 1.83 -4.77
CA ILE A 8 -0.49 0.55 -4.35
C ILE A 8 -1.25 -0.63 -4.94
N PHE A 9 -0.61 -1.79 -5.02
CA PHE A 9 -1.23 -3.05 -5.38
C PHE A 9 -1.13 -4.04 -4.22
N TYR A 10 -2.25 -4.69 -3.90
CA TYR A 10 -2.32 -5.76 -2.91
C TYR A 10 -2.92 -7.04 -3.53
N PRO A 11 -2.22 -8.21 -3.50
CA PRO A 11 -2.57 -9.39 -4.31
C PRO A 11 -4.02 -9.86 -4.22
N MET A 12 -4.67 -9.72 -3.06
CA MET A 12 -6.06 -10.18 -2.84
C MET A 12 -7.13 -9.15 -3.24
N HIS A 13 -6.80 -7.86 -3.27
CA HIS A 13 -7.78 -6.77 -3.42
C HIS A 13 -7.51 -5.86 -4.63
N GLY A 14 -6.38 -6.07 -5.33
CA GLY A 14 -6.01 -5.30 -6.50
C GLY A 14 -5.37 -3.96 -6.16
N ALA A 15 -5.60 -2.99 -7.05
CA ALA A 15 -5.04 -1.64 -6.95
C ALA A 15 -5.85 -0.76 -5.99
N GLY A 16 -5.18 -0.12 -5.04
CA GLY A 16 -5.77 0.82 -4.10
C GLY A 16 -4.91 2.06 -3.90
N VAL A 17 -5.32 2.89 -2.95
CA VAL A 17 -4.62 4.14 -2.61
C VAL A 17 -4.48 4.23 -1.10
N ILE A 18 -3.30 4.60 -0.62
CA ILE A 18 -3.10 4.93 0.79
C ILE A 18 -3.89 6.20 1.11
N VAL A 19 -4.80 6.12 2.07
CA VAL A 19 -5.64 7.25 2.48
C VAL A 19 -5.25 7.79 3.86
N ASP A 20 -4.53 7.01 4.65
CA ASP A 20 -4.13 7.39 6.01
C ASP A 20 -2.96 6.50 6.49
N ILE A 21 -2.20 7.00 7.47
CA ILE A 21 -1.12 6.27 8.16
C ILE A 21 -1.33 6.48 9.66
N GLN A 22 -1.68 5.40 10.36
CA GLN A 22 -2.03 5.46 11.78
C GLN A 22 -0.92 4.91 12.65
N GLU A 23 -0.66 5.57 13.77
CA GLU A 23 0.14 5.03 14.87
C GLU A 23 -0.81 4.49 15.95
N LYS A 24 -0.55 3.27 16.43
CA LYS A 24 -1.29 2.64 17.50
C LYS A 24 -0.33 2.09 18.54
N GLU A 25 -0.62 2.35 19.80
CA GLU A 25 0.08 1.71 20.90
C GLU A 25 -0.55 0.34 21.19
N ILE A 26 0.22 -0.72 21.02
CA ILE A 26 -0.18 -2.10 21.27
C ILE A 26 0.89 -2.71 22.17
N LEU A 27 0.50 -3.23 23.34
CA LEU A 27 1.42 -3.86 24.30
C LEU A 27 2.65 -2.97 24.64
N ASN A 28 2.42 -1.68 24.88
CA ASN A 28 3.44 -0.66 25.15
C ASN A 28 4.45 -0.45 24.01
N GLN A 29 4.10 -0.84 22.78
CA GLN A 29 4.88 -0.57 21.58
C GLN A 29 4.05 0.24 20.60
N VAL A 30 4.65 1.31 20.06
CA VAL A 30 4.03 2.09 18.98
C VAL A 30 4.24 1.34 17.67
N GLU A 31 3.15 0.94 17.04
CA GLU A 31 3.13 0.30 15.73
C GLU A 31 2.43 1.19 14.70
N LYS A 32 3.00 1.21 13.49
CA LYS A 32 2.45 1.96 12.36
C LYS A 32 1.62 1.05 11.47
N PHE A 33 0.51 1.57 10.99
CA PHE A 33 -0.40 0.90 10.07
C PHE A 33 -0.67 1.79 8.86
N TYR A 34 -0.52 1.23 7.67
CA TYR A 34 -1.06 1.82 6.46
C TYR A 34 -2.56 1.58 6.40
N VAL A 35 -3.30 2.60 6.00
CA VAL A 35 -4.72 2.52 5.73
C VAL A 35 -4.93 2.78 4.26
N ALA A 36 -5.44 1.79 3.54
CA ALA A 36 -5.64 1.87 2.10
C ALA A 36 -7.12 1.71 1.74
N LYS A 37 -7.57 2.48 0.77
CA LYS A 37 -8.88 2.29 0.12
C LYS A 37 -8.69 1.43 -1.12
N MET A 38 -9.41 0.32 -1.16
CA MET A 38 -9.42 -0.64 -2.26
C MET A 38 -10.73 -0.55 -3.05
N PRO A 39 -10.82 -1.17 -4.24
CA PRO A 39 -12.05 -1.26 -5.01
C PRO A 39 -13.14 -2.00 -4.21
N GLY A 40 -14.41 -1.64 -4.43
CA GLY A 40 -15.53 -2.24 -3.69
C GLY A 40 -15.71 -1.72 -2.26
N GLU A 41 -15.27 -0.49 -1.99
CA GLU A 41 -15.39 0.18 -0.66
C GLU A 41 -14.67 -0.53 0.50
N VAL A 42 -13.75 -1.43 0.18
CA VAL A 42 -12.95 -2.15 1.19
C VAL A 42 -11.85 -1.23 1.72
N LYS A 43 -11.76 -1.14 3.05
CA LYS A 43 -10.67 -0.45 3.75
C LYS A 43 -9.70 -1.48 4.32
N LEU A 44 -8.45 -1.45 3.87
CA LEU A 44 -7.38 -2.30 4.39
C LEU A 44 -6.56 -1.54 5.42
N MET A 45 -6.21 -2.23 6.50
CA MET A 45 -5.27 -1.76 7.52
C MET A 45 -4.14 -2.77 7.61
N LEU A 46 -2.92 -2.36 7.24
CA LEU A 46 -1.76 -3.24 7.13
C LEU A 46 -0.61 -2.72 8.01
N PRO A 47 0.00 -3.55 8.88
CA PRO A 47 1.14 -3.13 9.68
C PRO A 47 2.33 -2.82 8.76
N VAL A 48 2.95 -1.66 8.94
CA VAL A 48 4.06 -1.18 8.09
C VAL A 48 5.20 -2.21 8.04
N LYS A 49 5.52 -2.83 9.19
CA LYS A 49 6.61 -3.82 9.32
C LYS A 49 6.42 -5.06 8.44
N SER A 50 5.18 -5.43 8.13
CA SER A 50 4.89 -6.67 7.37
C SER A 50 4.27 -6.40 6.01
N ALA A 51 4.08 -5.13 5.63
CA ALA A 51 3.42 -4.75 4.39
C ALA A 51 4.10 -5.35 3.15
N GLU A 52 5.44 -5.29 3.07
CA GLU A 52 6.21 -5.86 1.97
C GLU A 52 6.10 -7.38 1.91
N ASN A 53 6.16 -8.06 3.06
CA ASN A 53 6.01 -9.51 3.17
C ASN A 53 4.61 -9.99 2.77
N LEU A 54 3.58 -9.17 2.97
CA LEU A 54 2.21 -9.43 2.54
C LEU A 54 1.99 -9.11 1.04
N GLY A 55 3.03 -8.66 0.34
CA GLY A 55 3.00 -8.39 -1.10
C GLY A 55 2.45 -7.02 -1.48
N LEU A 56 2.39 -6.07 -0.53
CA LEU A 56 2.06 -4.68 -0.81
C LEU A 56 3.16 -4.06 -1.68
N ARG A 57 2.79 -3.55 -2.86
CA ARG A 57 3.74 -2.98 -3.82
C ARG A 57 3.29 -1.60 -4.30
N PRO A 58 4.22 -0.67 -4.60
CA PRO A 58 3.88 0.58 -5.27
C PRO A 58 3.39 0.29 -6.68
N LEU A 59 2.43 1.09 -7.14
CA LEU A 59 2.07 1.15 -8.55
C LEU A 59 2.97 2.19 -9.22
N VAL A 60 3.90 1.71 -10.04
CA VAL A 60 4.73 2.59 -10.87
C VAL A 60 3.88 3.22 -11.98
N SER A 61 4.10 4.51 -12.24
CA SER A 61 3.43 5.20 -13.35
C SER A 61 4.02 4.72 -14.69
N GLU A 62 3.29 4.88 -15.80
CA GLU A 62 3.72 4.41 -17.12
C GLU A 62 5.09 5.02 -17.55
N ASP A 63 5.35 6.27 -17.16
CA ASP A 63 6.65 6.97 -17.35
C ASP A 63 7.81 6.40 -16.54
N GLU A 64 7.52 5.71 -15.45
CA GLU A 64 8.50 5.07 -14.55
C GLU A 64 8.70 3.60 -14.95
N ALA A 65 7.59 2.93 -15.30
CA ALA A 65 7.57 1.57 -15.85
C ALA A 65 8.37 1.45 -17.16
N ASN A 66 8.25 2.43 -18.07
CA ASN A 66 9.00 2.44 -19.33
C ASN A 66 10.51 2.66 -19.14
N ARG A 67 10.94 3.27 -18.03
CA ARG A 67 12.36 3.44 -17.71
C ARG A 67 12.97 2.17 -17.11
N ASP A 68 12.22 1.46 -16.29
CA ASP A 68 12.74 0.33 -15.50
C ASP A 68 12.26 -1.06 -15.96
N ASN A 69 11.57 -1.14 -17.11
CA ASN A 69 11.05 -2.39 -17.67
C ASN A 69 10.12 -3.16 -16.71
N LEU A 70 9.42 -2.40 -15.84
CA LEU A 70 8.49 -2.92 -14.84
C LEU A 70 7.08 -3.05 -15.44
N PHE A 71 6.37 -4.14 -15.14
CA PHE A 71 5.04 -4.41 -15.68
C PHE A 71 4.03 -3.33 -15.27
N THR A 72 3.34 -2.73 -16.25
CA THR A 72 2.22 -1.80 -16.02
C THR A 72 0.89 -2.57 -15.94
N ILE A 73 -0.03 -2.14 -15.08
CA ILE A 73 -1.40 -2.66 -15.06
C ILE A 73 -2.19 -1.88 -16.11
N ARG A 74 -2.55 -2.53 -17.21
CA ARG A 74 -3.41 -1.99 -18.28
C ARG A 74 -4.88 -2.13 -17.96
#